data_AF-A0A8C9QZN2-F1
#
_entry.id   AF-A0A8C9QZN2-F1
#
_cell.length_a   1.000
_cell.length_b   1.000
_cell.length_c   1.000
_cell.angle_alpha   90.00
_cell.angle_beta   90.00
_cell.angle_gamma   90.00
#
_symmetry.space_group_name_H-M   'P 1'
#
loop_
_entity.id
_entity.type
_entity.pdbx_description
1 polymer ?
#
loop_
_entity_poly.entity_id
_entity_poly.type
_entity_poly.pdbx_seq_one_letter_code
_entity_poly.pdbx_strand_id
1 'polypeptide(L)'
;MSARESRRGIGQKVAAEPPAPDSSNAKKPRLPKPQNAVTVAVSSHVLFDMAHESKVYDEQGLESYVKYQVERENEPLKPRVAFSFIKALMNVNARLRELYPDSEELFDIILMTNNHAQVGFRLINSINHHDLPIERFCMTGSSSPVRYLKACMTNLYLSTDPEKVQEAIKEGIAAATMFPVNSANELSDTQLRVAFDGDGVLFSDESEKVFKKEGLNGFIEHEKQFADKPLGQGPLKCFLEDLAKLQKKFYSKNKQGSCPIRTYLVTSRDAPTTGIRALNTLRSWGLEIDELFFLAGAPKGPLLQKIGPHIFFDDQMCHIKGAQELGTTAAHVPNATN
;
A
#
# COMPACT_ATOMS: atom_id res chain seq x y z
N MET A 1 5.21 30.74 89.96
CA MET A 1 6.45 29.94 89.87
C MET A 1 6.33 28.96 88.72
N SER A 2 7.32 29.00 87.83
CA SER A 2 7.69 28.02 86.80
C SER A 2 6.70 27.72 85.66
N ALA A 3 7.00 28.34 84.52
CA ALA A 3 6.53 27.99 83.19
C ALA A 3 7.19 26.70 82.69
N ARG A 4 6.42 25.83 82.03
CA ARG A 4 6.93 24.82 81.10
C ARG A 4 6.11 24.85 79.83
N GLU A 5 6.71 25.44 78.80
CA GLU A 5 6.18 25.53 77.44
C GLU A 5 6.16 24.16 76.77
N SER A 6 5.03 23.85 76.16
CA SER A 6 4.75 22.66 75.38
C SER A 6 5.23 22.86 73.94
N ARG A 7 6.18 22.03 73.48
CA ARG A 7 6.63 21.99 72.08
C ARG A 7 5.52 21.40 71.20
N ARG A 8 4.84 22.24 70.41
CA ARG A 8 3.99 21.81 69.29
C ARG A 8 4.87 21.46 68.09
N GLY A 9 4.92 20.17 67.73
CA GLY A 9 5.42 19.73 66.43
C GLY A 9 4.42 20.10 65.33
N ILE A 10 4.91 20.80 64.30
CA ILE A 10 4.15 21.09 63.08
C ILE A 10 4.16 19.81 62.25
N GLY A 11 3.06 19.06 62.31
CA GLY A 11 2.79 17.96 61.37
C GLY A 11 2.40 18.54 60.02
N GLN A 12 3.30 18.47 59.05
CA GLN A 12 3.04 18.81 57.65
C GLN A 12 2.09 17.74 57.08
N LYS A 13 0.80 18.09 56.89
CA LYS A 13 -0.15 17.25 56.15
C LYS A 13 0.25 17.26 54.68
N VAL A 14 0.89 16.20 54.22
CA VAL A 14 1.05 15.92 52.80
C VAL A 14 -0.31 15.49 52.26
N ALA A 15 -0.92 16.34 51.44
CA ALA A 15 -2.14 15.99 50.72
C ALA A 15 -1.79 14.90 49.69
N ALA A 16 -2.48 13.77 49.76
CA ALA A 16 -2.35 12.72 48.76
C ALA A 16 -2.87 13.24 47.41
N GLU A 17 -2.03 13.19 46.38
CA GLU A 17 -2.44 13.43 45.00
C GLU A 17 -3.53 12.45 44.59
N PRO A 18 -4.55 12.90 43.83
CA PRO A 18 -5.55 11.99 43.30
C PRO A 18 -4.89 10.97 42.35
N PRO A 19 -5.37 9.72 42.32
CA PRO A 19 -4.80 8.71 41.44
C PRO A 19 -4.92 9.16 39.98
N ALA A 20 -3.84 8.98 39.23
CA ALA A 20 -3.80 9.21 37.79
C ALA A 20 -4.94 8.44 37.10
N PRO A 21 -5.58 8.99 36.05
CA PRO A 21 -6.62 8.30 35.34
C PRO A 21 -6.08 7.00 34.76
N ASP A 22 -6.79 5.91 35.05
CA ASP A 22 -6.53 4.56 34.60
C ASP A 22 -6.50 4.52 33.06
N SER A 23 -5.31 4.41 32.47
CA SER A 23 -5.09 4.41 31.01
C SER A 23 -5.45 3.07 30.35
N SER A 24 -6.06 2.14 31.09
CA SER A 24 -6.31 0.76 30.67
C SER A 24 -7.61 0.53 29.87
N ASN A 25 -8.32 1.58 29.46
CA ASN A 25 -9.61 1.44 28.77
C ASN A 25 -9.70 2.14 27.40
N ALA A 26 -8.57 2.30 26.70
CA ALA A 26 -8.61 2.62 25.27
C ALA A 26 -9.15 1.39 24.51
N LYS A 27 -10.47 1.37 24.23
CA LYS A 27 -11.08 0.35 23.36
C LYS A 27 -10.28 0.28 22.06
N LYS A 28 -9.74 -0.90 21.73
CA LYS A 28 -9.08 -1.14 20.44
C LYS A 28 -9.98 -0.61 19.31
N PRO A 29 -9.44 0.16 18.35
CA PRO A 29 -10.24 0.71 17.27
C PRO A 29 -10.92 -0.43 16.49
N ARG A 30 -12.26 -0.42 16.38
CA ARG A 30 -13.02 -1.46 15.68
C ARG A 30 -12.58 -1.57 14.22
N LEU A 31 -12.32 -2.76 13.69
CA LEU A 31 -12.04 -2.92 12.27
C LEU A 31 -13.25 -2.61 11.39
N PRO A 32 -13.03 -2.09 10.18
CA PRO A 32 -14.12 -1.87 9.24
C PRO A 32 -14.69 -3.19 8.74
N LYS A 33 -15.98 -3.22 8.42
CA LYS A 33 -16.61 -4.32 7.71
C LYS A 33 -16.03 -4.42 6.29
N PRO A 34 -15.70 -5.62 5.80
CA PRO A 34 -15.05 -5.79 4.48
C PRO A 34 -15.76 -5.09 3.33
N GLN A 35 -17.10 -5.11 3.31
CA GLN A 35 -17.93 -4.51 2.26
C GLN A 35 -17.84 -2.97 2.16
N ASN A 36 -17.33 -2.30 3.19
CA ASN A 36 -17.21 -0.85 3.25
C ASN A 36 -15.74 -0.39 3.15
N ALA A 37 -14.80 -1.31 3.37
CA ALA A 37 -13.38 -1.03 3.45
C ALA A 37 -12.72 -1.07 2.08
N VAL A 38 -11.57 -0.38 1.97
CA VAL A 38 -10.62 -0.57 0.88
C VAL A 38 -9.67 -1.68 1.30
N THR A 39 -9.89 -2.88 0.81
CA THR A 39 -9.15 -4.07 1.22
C THR A 39 -7.83 -4.18 0.45
N VAL A 40 -6.71 -4.12 1.18
CA VAL A 40 -5.36 -4.35 0.65
C VAL A 40 -4.85 -5.70 1.13
N ALA A 41 -4.77 -6.66 0.23
CA ALA A 41 -4.20 -7.97 0.49
C ALA A 41 -2.69 -7.95 0.19
N VAL A 42 -1.88 -8.43 1.13
CA VAL A 42 -0.43 -8.53 0.96
C VAL A 42 0.04 -9.95 1.20
N SER A 43 1.02 -10.43 0.43
CA SER A 43 1.64 -11.71 0.71
C SER A 43 2.61 -11.65 1.91
N SER A 44 2.84 -12.77 2.57
CA SER A 44 3.83 -12.84 3.68
C SER A 44 5.21 -12.37 3.25
N HIS A 45 5.61 -12.70 2.02
CA HIS A 45 6.93 -12.36 1.48
C HIS A 45 7.10 -10.91 1.07
N VAL A 46 6.02 -10.14 0.84
CA VAL A 46 6.14 -8.68 0.63
C VAL A 46 6.16 -7.91 1.95
N LEU A 47 5.50 -8.44 2.99
CA LEU A 47 5.40 -7.77 4.28
C LEU A 47 6.62 -8.04 5.16
N PHE A 48 7.13 -9.28 5.15
CA PHE A 48 8.22 -9.74 5.99
C PHE A 48 9.36 -10.36 5.17
N ASP A 49 10.58 -10.16 5.66
CA ASP A 49 11.76 -10.82 5.12
C ASP A 49 11.76 -12.29 5.54
N MET A 50 11.59 -13.16 4.54
CA MET A 50 11.52 -14.60 4.68
C MET A 50 12.53 -15.29 3.76
N ALA A 51 13.60 -14.60 3.34
CA ALA A 51 14.54 -15.12 2.36
C ALA A 51 15.25 -16.40 2.82
N HIS A 52 15.63 -16.47 4.11
CA HIS A 52 16.26 -17.66 4.66
C HIS A 52 15.27 -18.83 4.76
N GLU A 53 14.05 -18.53 5.18
CA GLU A 53 12.95 -19.48 5.30
C GLU A 53 12.59 -20.08 3.94
N SER A 54 12.51 -19.26 2.89
CA SER A 54 12.34 -19.72 1.51
C SER A 54 13.46 -20.66 1.09
N LYS A 55 14.71 -20.34 1.40
CA LYS A 55 15.86 -21.20 1.08
C LYS A 55 15.76 -22.57 1.77
N VAL A 56 15.34 -22.62 3.04
CA VAL A 56 15.10 -23.89 3.76
C VAL A 56 14.02 -24.71 3.07
N TYR A 57 12.93 -24.08 2.62
CA TYR A 57 11.87 -24.77 1.89
C TYR A 57 12.36 -25.34 0.55
N ASP A 58 13.07 -24.53 -0.24
CA ASP A 58 13.54 -24.90 -1.57
C ASP A 58 14.60 -26.02 -1.53
N GLU A 59 15.50 -25.99 -0.53
CA GLU A 59 16.60 -26.95 -0.42
C GLU A 59 16.23 -28.21 0.38
N GLN A 60 15.39 -28.09 1.40
CA GLN A 60 15.16 -29.15 2.40
C GLN A 60 13.70 -29.59 2.52
N GLY A 61 12.80 -28.98 1.74
CA GLY A 61 11.39 -29.34 1.66
C GLY A 61 10.53 -28.81 2.81
N LEU A 62 9.23 -29.15 2.72
CA LEU A 62 8.18 -28.62 3.60
C LEU A 62 8.38 -28.97 5.08
N GLU A 63 8.78 -30.20 5.41
CA GLU A 63 8.93 -30.64 6.81
C GLU A 63 10.01 -29.84 7.55
N SER A 64 11.18 -29.68 6.92
CA SER A 64 12.30 -28.90 7.45
C SER A 64 11.94 -27.43 7.60
N TYR A 65 11.23 -26.86 6.62
CA TYR A 65 10.71 -25.51 6.68
C TYR A 65 9.74 -25.30 7.84
N VAL A 66 8.77 -26.20 8.02
CA VAL A 66 7.80 -26.10 9.13
C VAL A 66 8.51 -26.19 10.47
N LYS A 67 9.44 -27.15 10.63
CA LYS A 67 10.23 -27.28 11.86
C LYS A 67 11.03 -26.02 12.17
N TYR A 68 11.71 -25.46 11.16
CA TYR A 68 12.49 -24.22 11.30
C TYR A 68 11.61 -23.05 11.77
N GLN A 69 10.39 -22.93 11.25
CA GLN A 69 9.47 -21.87 11.62
C GLN A 69 8.92 -22.02 13.04
N VAL A 70 8.62 -23.26 13.47
CA VAL A 70 8.13 -23.54 14.83
C VAL A 70 9.22 -23.29 15.86
N GLU A 71 10.45 -23.73 15.61
CA GLU A 71 11.59 -23.48 16.52
C GLU A 71 11.87 -21.98 16.75
N ARG A 72 11.46 -21.14 15.79
CA ARG A 72 11.65 -19.69 15.80
C ARG A 72 10.34 -18.91 15.90
N GLU A 73 9.27 -19.52 16.38
CA GLU A 73 7.93 -18.90 16.39
C GLU A 73 7.88 -17.57 17.15
N ASN A 74 8.74 -17.40 18.15
CA ASN A 74 8.84 -16.20 18.98
C ASN A 74 9.93 -15.22 18.50
N GLU A 75 10.62 -15.51 17.40
CA GLU A 75 11.57 -14.60 16.76
C GLU A 75 10.86 -13.79 15.67
N PRO A 76 10.57 -12.49 15.88
CA PRO A 76 9.84 -11.68 14.93
C PRO A 76 10.58 -11.57 13.60
N LEU A 77 9.85 -11.71 12.50
CA LEU A 77 10.37 -11.50 11.16
C LEU A 77 10.67 -10.02 10.93
N LYS A 78 11.72 -9.74 10.17
CA LYS A 78 12.10 -8.36 9.84
C LYS A 78 11.10 -7.77 8.83
N PRO A 79 10.79 -6.48 8.91
CA PRO A 79 10.03 -5.75 7.89
C PRO A 79 10.62 -5.92 6.48
N ARG A 80 9.75 -5.88 5.46
CA ARG A 80 10.16 -5.88 4.05
C ARG A 80 9.46 -4.77 3.25
N VAL A 81 9.47 -4.89 1.92
CA VAL A 81 9.20 -3.81 0.96
C VAL A 81 7.82 -3.17 1.11
N ALA A 82 6.78 -3.92 1.50
CA ALA A 82 5.44 -3.39 1.70
C ALA A 82 5.24 -2.72 3.07
N PHE A 83 6.16 -2.89 4.02
CA PHE A 83 5.93 -2.53 5.42
C PHE A 83 5.66 -1.03 5.60
N SER A 84 6.48 -0.15 5.01
CA SER A 84 6.28 1.29 5.09
C SER A 84 4.98 1.73 4.43
N PHE A 85 4.57 1.08 3.34
CA PHE A 85 3.27 1.32 2.70
C PHE A 85 2.12 0.97 3.66
N ILE A 86 2.17 -0.20 4.33
CA ILE A 86 1.15 -0.57 5.33
C ILE A 86 1.10 0.44 6.49
N LYS A 87 2.24 0.90 7.01
CA LYS A 87 2.28 1.94 8.05
C LYS A 87 1.62 3.25 7.57
N ALA A 88 1.84 3.64 6.31
CA ALA A 88 1.19 4.81 5.74
C ALA A 88 -0.32 4.64 5.59
N LEU A 89 -0.81 3.47 5.18
CA LEU A 89 -2.25 3.16 5.18
C LEU A 89 -2.85 3.29 6.59
N MET A 90 -2.15 2.77 7.61
CA MET A 90 -2.57 2.88 9.00
C MET A 90 -2.64 4.33 9.48
N ASN A 91 -1.67 5.17 9.09
CA ASN A 91 -1.69 6.60 9.41
C ASN A 91 -2.92 7.28 8.77
N VAL A 92 -3.25 6.97 7.50
CA VAL A 92 -4.48 7.46 6.88
C VAL A 92 -5.72 7.03 7.67
N ASN A 93 -5.77 5.77 8.10
CA ASN A 93 -6.87 5.26 8.92
C ASN A 93 -7.02 6.00 10.25
N ALA A 94 -5.92 6.29 10.95
CA ALA A 94 -5.93 7.07 12.18
C ALA A 94 -6.52 8.47 11.94
N ARG A 95 -6.05 9.15 10.89
CA ARG A 95 -6.52 10.48 10.47
C ARG A 95 -7.99 10.49 10.05
N LEU A 96 -8.47 9.43 9.41
CA LEU A 96 -9.88 9.28 9.09
C LEU A 96 -10.73 9.12 10.35
N ARG A 97 -10.27 8.34 11.34
CA ARG A 97 -10.97 8.16 12.62
C ARG A 97 -10.99 9.41 13.50
N GLU A 98 -9.96 10.26 13.42
CA GLU A 98 -9.98 11.59 14.04
C GLU A 98 -11.17 12.44 13.54
N LEU A 99 -11.48 12.35 12.25
CA LEU A 99 -12.57 13.11 11.63
C LEU A 99 -13.93 12.39 11.69
N TYR A 100 -13.90 11.06 11.68
CA TYR A 100 -15.05 10.17 11.60
C TYR A 100 -14.82 8.94 12.50
N PRO A 101 -15.06 9.04 13.81
CA PRO A 101 -14.72 7.99 14.78
C PRO A 101 -15.32 6.61 14.47
N ASP A 102 -16.53 6.58 13.90
CA ASP A 102 -17.26 5.37 13.53
C ASP A 102 -17.17 5.03 12.03
N SER A 103 -16.22 5.61 11.29
CA SER A 103 -16.07 5.34 9.85
C SER A 103 -15.67 3.90 9.60
N GLU A 104 -16.46 3.24 8.77
CA GLU A 104 -16.17 1.91 8.21
C GLU A 104 -15.42 2.00 6.86
N GLU A 105 -15.36 3.19 6.25
CA GLU A 105 -14.61 3.41 5.01
C GLU A 105 -13.16 3.75 5.35
N LEU A 106 -12.38 2.68 5.56
CA LEU A 106 -10.99 2.67 5.97
C LEU A 106 -10.24 1.64 5.12
N PHE A 107 -8.91 1.61 5.20
CA PHE A 107 -8.14 0.48 4.70
C PHE A 107 -8.30 -0.73 5.62
N ASP A 108 -8.58 -1.90 5.03
CA ASP A 108 -8.50 -3.20 5.70
C ASP A 108 -7.30 -3.96 5.14
N ILE A 109 -6.36 -4.34 6.00
CA ILE A 109 -5.15 -5.04 5.58
C ILE A 109 -5.32 -6.53 5.87
N ILE A 110 -5.18 -7.35 4.83
CA ILE A 110 -5.26 -8.80 4.92
C ILE A 110 -3.91 -9.39 4.57
N LEU A 111 -3.42 -10.30 5.41
CA LEU A 111 -2.26 -11.10 5.07
C LEU A 111 -2.70 -12.39 4.37
N MET A 112 -2.14 -12.65 3.19
CA MET A 112 -2.41 -13.83 2.35
C MET A 112 -1.14 -14.67 2.25
N THR A 113 -1.20 -15.95 2.58
CA THR A 113 -0.02 -16.82 2.50
C THR A 113 -0.36 -18.22 2.05
N ASN A 114 0.58 -18.80 1.29
CA ASN A 114 0.58 -20.21 0.89
C ASN A 114 1.29 -21.08 1.92
N ASN A 115 1.75 -20.49 3.03
CA ASN A 115 2.48 -21.23 4.04
C ASN A 115 1.55 -22.23 4.73
N HIS A 116 2.15 -23.31 5.21
CA HIS A 116 1.45 -24.29 6.03
C HIS A 116 0.93 -23.65 7.32
N ALA A 117 -0.26 -24.07 7.79
CA ALA A 117 -0.95 -23.46 8.93
C ALA A 117 -0.09 -23.39 10.22
N GLN A 118 0.79 -24.38 10.43
CA GLN A 118 1.68 -24.42 11.59
C GLN A 118 2.71 -23.27 11.62
N VAL A 119 3.00 -22.65 10.47
CA VAL A 119 3.89 -21.47 10.38
C VAL A 119 3.18 -20.18 10.76
N GLY A 120 1.85 -20.22 10.95
CA GLY A 120 1.02 -19.04 11.22
C GLY A 120 1.41 -18.32 12.51
N PHE A 121 1.86 -19.03 13.55
CA PHE A 121 2.21 -18.42 14.82
C PHE A 121 3.34 -17.40 14.69
N ARG A 122 4.40 -17.71 13.94
CA ARG A 122 5.51 -16.76 13.75
C ARG A 122 5.06 -15.49 13.01
N LEU A 123 4.17 -15.65 12.02
CA LEU A 123 3.60 -14.51 11.30
C LEU A 123 2.72 -13.64 12.21
N ILE A 124 1.86 -14.26 13.02
CA ILE A 124 1.02 -13.57 14.00
C ILE A 124 1.89 -12.85 15.05
N ASN A 125 2.91 -13.53 15.58
CA ASN A 125 3.84 -12.93 16.54
C ASN A 125 4.60 -11.75 15.92
N SER A 126 4.97 -11.84 14.64
CA SER A 126 5.59 -10.73 13.91
C SER A 126 4.63 -9.56 13.71
N ILE A 127 3.38 -9.82 13.32
CA ILE A 127 2.32 -8.80 13.20
C ILE A 127 2.14 -8.06 14.53
N ASN A 128 2.04 -8.81 15.64
CA ASN A 128 1.87 -8.26 16.97
C ASN A 128 3.11 -7.46 17.43
N HIS A 129 4.32 -8.00 17.19
CA HIS A 129 5.57 -7.32 17.53
C HIS A 129 5.73 -5.97 16.84
N HIS A 130 5.23 -5.86 15.60
CA HIS A 130 5.31 -4.65 14.77
C HIS A 130 4.08 -3.73 14.89
N ASP A 131 3.15 -4.04 15.80
CA ASP A 131 1.89 -3.31 16.02
C ASP A 131 1.05 -3.13 14.74
N LEU A 132 1.01 -4.15 13.89
CA LEU A 132 0.21 -4.13 12.67
C LEU A 132 -1.24 -4.57 12.97
N PRO A 133 -2.27 -3.78 12.64
CA PRO A 133 -3.67 -4.09 12.93
C PRO A 133 -4.26 -5.03 11.87
N ILE A 134 -3.60 -6.17 11.67
CA ILE A 134 -4.01 -7.22 10.72
C ILE A 134 -4.71 -8.31 11.52
N GLU A 135 -6.05 -8.32 11.48
CA GLU A 135 -6.84 -9.37 12.15
C GLU A 135 -7.32 -10.45 11.15
N ARG A 136 -7.36 -10.13 9.86
CA ARG A 136 -7.74 -11.08 8.81
C ARG A 136 -6.48 -11.71 8.21
N PHE A 137 -6.40 -13.02 8.34
CA PHE A 137 -5.27 -13.80 7.88
C PHE A 137 -5.75 -15.06 7.14
N CYS A 138 -5.28 -15.25 5.92
CA CYS A 138 -5.66 -16.39 5.08
C CYS A 138 -4.43 -17.24 4.77
N MET A 139 -4.46 -18.49 5.23
CA MET A 139 -3.43 -19.49 4.96
C MET A 139 -4.02 -20.57 4.07
N THR A 140 -3.54 -20.67 2.84
CA THR A 140 -4.14 -21.53 1.81
C THR A 140 -3.35 -22.80 1.55
N GLY A 141 -2.24 -22.99 2.28
CA GLY A 141 -1.29 -24.08 2.04
C GLY A 141 -0.83 -24.08 0.58
N SER A 142 -0.78 -25.25 -0.03
CA SER A 142 -0.30 -25.41 -1.42
C SER A 142 -1.22 -24.83 -2.50
N SER A 143 -2.45 -24.40 -2.17
CA SER A 143 -3.38 -23.87 -3.18
C SER A 143 -3.15 -22.37 -3.45
N SER A 144 -3.38 -21.94 -4.70
CA SER A 144 -3.31 -20.52 -5.06
C SER A 144 -4.24 -19.69 -4.15
N PRO A 145 -3.75 -18.57 -3.57
CA PRO A 145 -4.54 -17.74 -2.70
C PRO A 145 -5.53 -16.87 -3.49
N VAL A 146 -5.37 -16.78 -4.81
CA VAL A 146 -6.08 -15.83 -5.66
C VAL A 146 -7.59 -16.05 -5.65
N ARG A 147 -8.06 -17.30 -5.63
CA ARG A 147 -9.48 -17.63 -5.49
C ARG A 147 -10.14 -17.04 -4.24
N TYR A 148 -9.35 -16.82 -3.18
CA TYR A 148 -9.84 -16.25 -1.93
C TYR A 148 -9.79 -14.72 -1.91
N LEU A 149 -9.01 -14.08 -2.78
CA LEU A 149 -8.94 -12.61 -2.88
C LEU A 149 -10.32 -12.02 -3.22
N LYS A 150 -11.04 -12.62 -4.18
CA LYS A 150 -12.42 -12.23 -4.50
C LYS A 150 -13.35 -12.34 -3.31
N ALA A 151 -13.31 -13.49 -2.62
CA ALA A 151 -14.13 -13.73 -1.42
C ALA A 151 -13.79 -12.75 -0.29
N CYS A 152 -12.55 -12.28 -0.25
CA CYS A 152 -12.09 -11.30 0.72
C CYS A 152 -12.43 -9.84 0.37
N MET A 153 -13.05 -9.61 -0.80
CA MET A 153 -13.35 -8.28 -1.35
C MET A 153 -12.10 -7.44 -1.57
N THR A 154 -11.00 -8.06 -2.03
CA THR A 154 -9.72 -7.39 -2.25
C THR A 154 -9.80 -6.31 -3.34
N ASN A 155 -9.40 -5.09 -3.01
CA ASN A 155 -9.26 -3.96 -3.93
C ASN A 155 -7.85 -3.90 -4.55
N LEU A 156 -6.82 -4.24 -3.77
CA LEU A 156 -5.42 -4.29 -4.21
C LEU A 156 -4.72 -5.53 -3.65
N TYR A 157 -4.03 -6.29 -4.50
CA TYR A 157 -3.17 -7.41 -4.11
C TYR A 157 -1.69 -7.14 -4.42
N LEU A 158 -0.82 -7.27 -3.41
CA LEU A 158 0.63 -7.10 -3.54
C LEU A 158 1.35 -8.41 -3.19
N SER A 159 2.22 -8.87 -4.09
CA SER A 159 2.99 -10.10 -3.88
C SER A 159 4.37 -10.00 -4.50
N THR A 160 5.31 -10.82 -4.04
CA THR A 160 6.61 -11.02 -4.72
C THR A 160 6.52 -12.06 -5.83
N ASP A 161 5.37 -12.75 -5.94
CA ASP A 161 5.13 -13.81 -6.91
C ASP A 161 4.39 -13.28 -8.13
N PRO A 162 5.04 -13.18 -9.31
CA PRO A 162 4.45 -12.63 -10.51
C PRO A 162 3.32 -13.48 -11.09
N GLU A 163 3.35 -14.81 -10.90
CA GLU A 163 2.30 -15.71 -11.41
C GLU A 163 0.99 -15.46 -10.68
N LYS A 164 1.04 -15.34 -9.35
CA LYS A 164 -0.13 -15.02 -8.51
C LYS A 164 -0.69 -13.63 -8.83
N VAL A 165 0.17 -12.66 -9.11
CA VAL A 165 -0.24 -11.30 -9.50
C VAL A 165 -0.97 -11.32 -10.85
N GLN A 166 -0.43 -12.06 -11.83
CA GLN A 166 -1.05 -12.20 -13.14
C GLN A 166 -2.41 -12.92 -13.05
N GLU A 167 -2.51 -13.97 -12.23
CA GLU A 167 -3.78 -14.66 -11.95
C GLU A 167 -4.80 -13.70 -11.31
N ALA A 168 -4.39 -12.87 -10.34
CA ALA A 168 -5.27 -11.89 -9.71
C ALA A 168 -5.79 -10.83 -10.71
N ILE A 169 -4.92 -10.33 -11.61
CA ILE A 169 -5.31 -9.39 -12.67
C ILE A 169 -6.30 -10.03 -13.64
N LYS A 170 -6.08 -11.29 -14.05
CA LYS A 170 -7.03 -12.03 -14.91
C LYS A 170 -8.40 -12.19 -14.26
N GLU A 171 -8.43 -12.30 -12.94
CA GLU A 171 -9.66 -12.34 -12.15
C GLU A 171 -10.31 -10.96 -11.94
N GLY A 172 -9.72 -9.87 -12.46
CA GLY A 172 -10.25 -8.50 -12.34
C GLY A 172 -9.90 -7.81 -11.03
N ILE A 173 -8.88 -8.30 -10.31
CA ILE A 173 -8.36 -7.70 -9.08
C ILE A 173 -7.14 -6.87 -9.41
N ALA A 174 -7.11 -5.63 -8.94
CA ALA A 174 -5.95 -4.76 -9.07
C ALA A 174 -4.76 -5.41 -8.33
N ALA A 175 -3.65 -5.67 -9.02
CA ALA A 175 -2.51 -6.34 -8.40
C ALA A 175 -1.17 -5.87 -8.97
N ALA A 176 -0.10 -6.04 -8.18
CA ALA A 176 1.26 -5.74 -8.63
C ALA A 176 2.31 -6.61 -7.95
N THR A 177 3.38 -6.90 -8.69
CA THR A 177 4.55 -7.65 -8.21
C THR A 177 5.54 -6.68 -7.58
N MET A 178 5.84 -6.85 -6.29
CA MET A 178 6.84 -6.04 -5.60
C MET A 178 8.20 -6.72 -5.59
N PHE A 179 9.26 -5.92 -5.68
CA PHE A 179 10.64 -6.39 -5.70
C PHE A 179 11.41 -5.85 -4.50
N PRO A 180 12.35 -6.61 -3.92
CA PRO A 180 13.23 -6.11 -2.88
C PRO A 180 14.03 -4.88 -3.36
N VAL A 181 14.19 -3.87 -2.51
CA VAL A 181 15.02 -2.69 -2.77
C VAL A 181 16.24 -2.75 -1.85
N ASN A 182 17.43 -2.55 -2.40
CA ASN A 182 18.69 -2.67 -1.65
C ASN A 182 18.92 -1.51 -0.66
N SER A 183 18.50 -0.30 -1.04
CA SER A 183 18.58 0.91 -0.22
C SER A 183 17.31 1.71 -0.43
N ALA A 184 16.38 1.64 0.52
CA ALA A 184 15.13 2.39 0.43
C ALA A 184 15.37 3.89 0.74
N ASN A 185 14.72 4.76 -0.01
CA ASN A 185 14.69 6.18 0.29
C ASN A 185 13.94 6.46 1.60
N GLU A 186 14.23 7.60 2.23
CA GLU A 186 13.40 8.11 3.33
C GLU A 186 12.00 8.45 2.79
N LEU A 187 10.98 7.92 3.46
CA LEU A 187 9.58 8.11 3.10
C LEU A 187 8.90 9.08 4.06
N SER A 188 7.76 9.61 3.64
CA SER A 188 6.97 10.50 4.49
C SER A 188 6.24 9.73 5.58
N ASP A 189 6.47 10.07 6.84
CA ASP A 189 5.72 9.47 7.96
C ASP A 189 4.29 10.03 8.11
N THR A 190 3.96 11.11 7.41
CA THR A 190 2.70 11.83 7.54
C THR A 190 1.75 11.65 6.37
N GLN A 191 2.25 11.24 5.20
CA GLN A 191 1.46 11.09 3.99
C GLN A 191 1.68 9.72 3.34
N LEU A 192 0.60 9.04 2.99
CA LEU A 192 0.59 8.02 1.96
C LEU A 192 0.79 8.67 0.59
N ARG A 193 1.89 8.33 -0.09
CA ARG A 193 2.20 8.78 -1.46
C ARG A 193 2.16 7.60 -2.41
N VAL A 194 1.27 7.63 -3.40
CA VAL A 194 1.09 6.56 -4.39
C VAL A 194 1.31 7.12 -5.78
N ALA A 195 2.29 6.57 -6.50
CA ALA A 195 2.60 6.98 -7.86
C ALA A 195 2.19 5.90 -8.86
N PHE A 196 1.63 6.32 -9.99
CA PHE A 196 1.16 5.46 -11.06
C PHE A 196 1.79 5.88 -12.38
N ASP A 197 2.13 4.91 -13.22
CA ASP A 197 2.17 5.14 -14.66
C ASP A 197 0.75 5.31 -15.23
N GLY A 198 0.66 5.85 -16.44
CA GLY A 198 -0.56 5.97 -17.20
C GLY A 198 -0.93 4.67 -17.90
N ASP A 199 -0.39 4.48 -19.09
CA ASP A 199 -0.70 3.34 -19.97
C ASP A 199 -0.29 2.01 -19.33
N GLY A 200 -1.09 0.96 -19.54
CA GLY A 200 -0.87 -0.36 -18.91
C GLY A 200 -1.18 -0.43 -17.42
N VAL A 201 -1.39 0.71 -16.75
CA VAL A 201 -1.59 0.80 -15.30
C VAL A 201 -2.95 1.42 -14.93
N LEU A 202 -3.13 2.72 -15.17
CA LEU A 202 -4.41 3.41 -14.98
C LEU A 202 -5.28 3.35 -16.23
N PHE A 203 -4.65 3.45 -17.40
CA PHE A 203 -5.29 3.35 -18.70
C PHE A 203 -4.96 1.99 -19.33
N SER A 204 -5.81 1.52 -20.24
CA SER A 204 -5.52 0.32 -21.03
C SER A 204 -4.27 0.53 -21.90
N ASP A 205 -3.63 -0.56 -22.29
CA ASP A 205 -2.46 -0.60 -23.19
C ASP A 205 -2.77 -0.27 -24.67
N GLU A 206 -3.96 0.24 -24.98
CA GLU A 206 -4.40 0.48 -26.37
C GLU A 206 -3.51 1.49 -27.12
N SER A 207 -3.06 2.54 -26.43
CA SER A 207 -2.15 3.54 -26.98
C SER A 207 -0.76 2.95 -27.26
N GLU A 208 -0.29 2.04 -26.41
CA GLU A 208 1.00 1.36 -26.60
C GLU A 208 0.95 0.40 -27.80
N LYS A 209 -0.19 -0.28 -28.02
CA LYS A 209 -0.42 -1.11 -29.21
C LYS A 209 -0.34 -0.31 -30.51
N VAL A 210 -0.92 0.89 -30.53
CA VAL A 210 -0.83 1.81 -31.68
C VAL A 210 0.63 2.22 -31.92
N PHE A 211 1.35 2.62 -30.88
CA PHE A 211 2.77 2.98 -30.98
C PHE A 211 3.63 1.83 -31.54
N LYS A 212 3.44 0.60 -31.05
CA LYS A 212 4.17 -0.59 -31.54
C LYS A 212 3.88 -0.89 -33.02
N LYS A 213 2.66 -0.62 -33.48
CA LYS A 213 2.22 -0.91 -34.86
C LYS A 213 2.57 0.20 -35.86
N GLU A 214 2.41 1.46 -35.47
CA GLU A 214 2.41 2.62 -36.37
C GLU A 214 3.53 3.64 -36.06
N GLY A 215 4.33 3.37 -35.03
CA GLY A 215 5.42 4.25 -34.59
C GLY A 215 4.94 5.56 -33.96
N LEU A 216 5.91 6.46 -33.73
CA LEU A 216 5.65 7.72 -33.02
C LEU A 216 4.65 8.64 -33.74
N ASN A 217 4.77 8.77 -35.06
CA ASN A 217 3.89 9.66 -35.83
C ASN A 217 2.45 9.14 -35.87
N GLY A 218 2.26 7.83 -36.07
CA GLY A 218 0.93 7.21 -36.02
C GLY A 218 0.30 7.34 -34.64
N PHE A 219 1.08 7.14 -33.58
CA PHE A 219 0.65 7.35 -32.21
C PHE A 219 0.20 8.80 -31.95
N ILE A 220 0.97 9.81 -32.36
CA ILE A 220 0.62 11.22 -32.16
C ILE A 220 -0.68 11.56 -32.89
N GLU A 221 -0.85 11.14 -34.15
CA GLU A 221 -2.08 11.42 -34.90
C GLU A 221 -3.29 10.68 -34.32
N HIS A 222 -3.10 9.44 -33.87
CA HIS A 222 -4.13 8.69 -33.14
C HIS A 222 -4.55 9.44 -31.86
N GLU A 223 -3.61 9.88 -31.02
CA GLU A 223 -3.95 10.60 -29.79
C GLU A 223 -4.66 11.93 -30.04
N LYS A 224 -4.30 12.66 -31.10
CA LYS A 224 -5.02 13.87 -31.52
C LYS A 224 -6.44 13.56 -31.98
N GLN A 225 -6.60 12.56 -32.85
CA GLN A 225 -7.90 12.20 -33.41
C GLN A 225 -8.87 11.68 -32.34
N PHE A 226 -8.36 10.96 -31.35
CA PHE A 226 -9.15 10.35 -30.28
C PHE A 226 -9.10 11.13 -28.96
N ALA A 227 -8.65 12.39 -28.96
CA ALA A 227 -8.46 13.20 -27.75
C ALA A 227 -9.71 13.29 -26.85
N ASP A 228 -10.90 13.30 -27.44
CA ASP A 228 -12.19 13.39 -26.72
C ASP A 228 -12.81 12.01 -26.43
N LYS A 229 -12.19 10.92 -26.89
CA LYS A 229 -12.62 9.55 -26.59
C LYS A 229 -11.79 9.02 -25.41
N PRO A 230 -12.39 8.77 -24.22
CA PRO A 230 -11.67 8.25 -23.08
C PRO A 230 -10.87 6.98 -23.41
N LEU A 231 -9.70 6.84 -22.79
CA LEU A 231 -8.92 5.60 -22.85
C LEU A 231 -9.69 4.48 -22.14
N GLY A 232 -9.41 3.23 -22.53
CA GLY A 232 -9.86 2.07 -21.79
C GLY A 232 -9.32 2.05 -20.35
N GLN A 233 -9.96 1.27 -19.48
CA GLN A 233 -9.56 1.16 -18.07
C GLN A 233 -8.36 0.22 -17.92
N GLY A 234 -7.34 0.66 -17.19
CA GLY A 234 -6.21 -0.18 -16.79
C GLY A 234 -6.47 -0.95 -15.49
N PRO A 235 -5.59 -1.91 -15.12
CA PRO A 235 -5.79 -2.79 -13.97
C PRO A 235 -5.91 -2.08 -12.62
N LEU A 236 -5.24 -0.92 -12.45
CA LEU A 236 -5.22 -0.18 -11.18
C LEU A 236 -6.22 0.99 -11.12
N LYS A 237 -7.05 1.19 -12.15
CA LYS A 237 -8.06 2.26 -12.18
C LYS A 237 -8.99 2.20 -10.95
N CYS A 238 -9.50 1.02 -10.60
CA CYS A 238 -10.41 0.86 -9.45
C CYS A 238 -9.73 1.24 -8.12
N PHE A 239 -8.45 0.91 -7.96
CA PHE A 239 -7.70 1.29 -6.77
C PHE A 239 -7.50 2.82 -6.66
N LEU A 240 -7.30 3.50 -7.79
CA LEU A 240 -7.29 4.97 -7.80
C LEU A 240 -8.65 5.56 -7.39
N GLU A 241 -9.77 4.95 -7.79
CA GLU A 241 -11.11 5.36 -7.36
C GLU A 241 -11.27 5.22 -5.85
N ASP A 242 -10.77 4.13 -5.27
CA ASP A 242 -10.78 3.90 -3.82
C ASP A 242 -9.97 4.96 -3.07
N LEU A 243 -8.78 5.31 -3.55
CA LEU A 243 -7.97 6.40 -3.00
C LEU A 243 -8.70 7.74 -3.08
N ALA A 244 -9.26 8.07 -4.26
CA ALA A 244 -10.00 9.31 -4.48
C ALA A 244 -11.25 9.40 -3.59
N LYS A 245 -11.94 8.28 -3.35
CA LYS A 245 -13.08 8.19 -2.43
C LYS A 245 -12.66 8.56 -1.01
N LEU A 246 -11.54 8.02 -0.53
CA LEU A 246 -11.00 8.36 0.80
C LEU A 246 -10.51 9.81 0.87
N GLN A 247 -9.86 10.33 -0.17
CA GLN A 247 -9.47 11.74 -0.27
C GLN A 247 -10.66 12.69 -0.11
N LYS A 248 -11.78 12.40 -0.80
CA LYS A 248 -13.03 13.19 -0.71
C LYS A 248 -13.59 13.29 0.72
N LYS A 249 -13.33 12.30 1.60
CA LYS A 249 -13.73 12.39 3.03
C LYS A 249 -12.98 13.47 3.79
N PHE A 250 -11.72 13.75 3.43
CA PHE A 250 -10.96 14.88 3.97
C PHE A 250 -11.42 16.21 3.37
N TYR A 251 -11.72 16.22 2.07
CA TYR A 251 -12.13 17.43 1.35
C TYR A 251 -13.46 17.98 1.86
N SER A 252 -14.42 17.10 2.13
CA SER A 252 -15.72 17.45 2.75
C SER A 252 -15.62 18.04 4.17
N LYS A 253 -14.46 17.92 4.84
CA LYS A 253 -14.15 18.58 6.11
C LYS A 253 -13.26 19.82 5.96
N ASN A 254 -13.11 20.33 4.74
CA ASN A 254 -12.20 21.43 4.38
C ASN A 254 -10.72 21.13 4.76
N LYS A 255 -10.31 19.85 4.67
CA LYS A 255 -8.95 19.38 4.99
C LYS A 255 -8.14 19.00 3.74
N GLN A 256 -8.43 19.61 2.57
CA GLN A 256 -7.72 19.36 1.32
C GLN A 256 -6.19 19.47 1.47
N GLY A 257 -5.71 20.58 2.04
CA GLY A 257 -4.27 20.84 2.19
C GLY A 257 -3.56 19.92 3.19
N SER A 258 -4.31 19.24 4.07
CA SER A 258 -3.78 18.32 5.08
C SER A 258 -4.25 16.87 4.83
N CYS A 259 -4.68 16.55 3.61
CA CYS A 259 -5.05 15.20 3.24
C CYS A 259 -3.80 14.30 3.31
N PRO A 260 -3.86 13.18 4.06
CA PRO A 260 -2.72 12.28 4.19
C PRO A 260 -2.54 11.37 2.96
N ILE A 261 -3.40 11.43 1.95
CA ILE A 261 -3.24 10.66 0.71
C ILE A 261 -2.82 11.63 -0.40
N ARG A 262 -1.74 11.31 -1.10
CA ARG A 262 -1.26 12.02 -2.28
C ARG A 262 -1.08 11.05 -3.44
N THR A 263 -1.72 11.35 -4.57
CA THR A 263 -1.65 10.56 -5.80
C THR A 263 -0.81 11.27 -6.87
N TYR A 264 0.01 10.50 -7.57
CA TYR A 264 0.92 10.99 -8.61
C TYR A 264 0.69 10.22 -9.90
N LEU A 265 0.58 10.91 -11.03
CA LEU A 265 0.66 10.29 -12.35
C LEU A 265 1.99 10.67 -12.99
N VAL A 266 2.85 9.67 -13.20
CA VAL A 266 4.21 9.82 -13.76
C VAL A 266 4.28 9.06 -15.08
N THR A 267 4.05 9.76 -16.18
CA THR A 267 3.89 9.16 -17.52
C THR A 267 4.98 9.58 -18.49
N SER A 268 5.34 8.67 -19.38
CA SER A 268 6.25 8.94 -20.49
C SER A 268 5.61 9.76 -21.63
N ARG A 269 4.29 9.98 -21.59
CA ARG A 269 3.58 10.89 -22.52
C ARG A 269 4.15 12.31 -22.43
N ASP A 270 4.07 13.05 -23.53
CA ASP A 270 4.31 14.48 -23.55
C ASP A 270 3.01 15.25 -23.25
N ALA A 271 3.11 16.39 -22.58
CA ALA A 271 1.94 17.19 -22.23
C ALA A 271 1.16 17.76 -23.43
N PRO A 272 1.80 18.39 -24.44
CA PRO A 272 1.07 19.17 -25.45
C PRO A 272 0.35 18.32 -26.51
N THR A 273 0.76 17.07 -26.74
CA THR A 273 0.16 16.24 -27.80
C THR A 273 -0.49 14.98 -27.25
N THR A 274 0.26 14.11 -26.59
CA THR A 274 -0.24 12.78 -26.20
C THR A 274 -0.89 12.77 -24.80
N GLY A 275 -0.67 13.80 -23.99
CA GLY A 275 -1.22 13.92 -22.63
C GLY A 275 -2.68 14.36 -22.54
N ILE A 276 -3.20 15.02 -23.57
CA ILE A 276 -4.56 15.61 -23.57
C ILE A 276 -5.63 14.52 -23.37
N ARG A 277 -5.52 13.42 -24.09
CA ARG A 277 -6.47 12.30 -24.00
C ARG A 277 -6.46 11.66 -22.62
N ALA A 278 -5.29 11.50 -22.00
CA ALA A 278 -5.15 10.98 -20.64
C ALA A 278 -5.84 11.91 -19.61
N LEU A 279 -5.66 13.23 -19.73
CA LEU A 279 -6.34 14.22 -18.90
C LEU A 279 -7.85 14.20 -19.07
N ASN A 280 -8.33 14.16 -20.33
CA ASN A 280 -9.75 14.06 -20.63
C ASN A 280 -10.36 12.77 -20.08
N THR A 281 -9.60 11.66 -20.11
CA THR A 281 -10.01 10.37 -19.54
C THR A 281 -10.21 10.48 -18.03
N LEU A 282 -9.22 10.99 -17.28
CA LEU A 282 -9.35 11.19 -15.83
C LEU A 282 -10.54 12.09 -15.47
N ARG A 283 -10.72 13.18 -16.23
CA ARG A 283 -11.87 14.08 -16.07
C ARG A 283 -13.19 13.37 -16.32
N SER A 284 -13.29 12.54 -17.37
CA SER A 284 -14.50 11.78 -17.69
C SER A 284 -14.86 10.75 -16.61
N TRP A 285 -13.85 10.22 -15.91
CA TRP A 285 -14.04 9.33 -14.76
C TRP A 285 -14.34 10.09 -13.46
N GLY A 286 -14.25 11.41 -13.44
CA GLY A 286 -14.41 12.22 -12.23
C GLY A 286 -13.30 11.95 -11.20
N LEU A 287 -12.10 11.59 -11.69
CA LEU A 287 -10.92 11.32 -10.89
C LEU A 287 -9.92 12.47 -11.00
N GLU A 288 -9.42 12.88 -9.84
CA GLU A 288 -8.41 13.91 -9.71
C GLU A 288 -7.12 13.27 -9.21
N ILE A 289 -6.00 13.68 -9.79
CA ILE A 289 -4.65 13.33 -9.36
C ILE A 289 -4.04 14.60 -8.75
N ASP A 290 -3.39 14.48 -7.59
CA ASP A 290 -2.80 15.65 -6.92
C ASP A 290 -1.66 16.27 -7.72
N GLU A 291 -0.78 15.44 -8.28
CA GLU A 291 0.38 15.89 -9.04
C GLU A 291 0.61 15.05 -10.31
N LEU A 292 0.80 15.73 -11.43
CA LEU A 292 0.92 15.12 -12.76
C LEU A 292 2.23 15.50 -13.43
N PHE A 293 2.96 14.49 -13.91
CA PHE A 293 4.27 14.65 -14.53
C PHE A 293 4.29 13.96 -15.91
N PHE A 294 4.37 14.79 -16.95
CA PHE A 294 4.63 14.37 -18.32
C PHE A 294 6.12 14.43 -18.59
N LEU A 295 6.72 13.27 -18.86
CA LEU A 295 8.17 13.15 -18.99
C LEU A 295 8.66 13.15 -20.44
N ALA A 296 7.76 13.00 -21.42
CA ALA A 296 8.12 12.96 -22.85
C ALA A 296 9.30 11.98 -23.13
N GLY A 297 9.26 10.80 -22.49
CA GLY A 297 10.28 9.77 -22.58
C GLY A 297 11.51 9.94 -21.67
N ALA A 298 11.61 11.01 -20.87
CA ALA A 298 12.66 11.16 -19.86
C ALA A 298 12.56 10.06 -18.77
N PRO A 299 13.69 9.67 -18.15
CA PRO A 299 13.69 8.63 -17.13
C PRO A 299 12.87 9.04 -15.89
N LYS A 300 12.04 8.13 -15.39
CA LYS A 300 11.15 8.38 -14.23
C LYS A 300 11.91 8.41 -12.90
N GLY A 301 13.01 7.67 -12.80
CA GLY A 301 13.75 7.44 -11.55
C GLY A 301 14.11 8.71 -10.76
N PRO A 302 14.78 9.72 -11.36
CA PRO A 302 15.17 10.93 -10.63
C PRO A 302 13.98 11.70 -10.04
N LEU A 303 12.86 11.74 -10.77
CA LEU A 303 11.63 12.35 -10.28
C LEU A 303 11.02 11.54 -9.13
N LEU A 304 10.94 10.20 -9.28
CA LEU A 304 10.42 9.31 -8.25
C LEU A 304 11.22 9.39 -6.94
N GLN A 305 12.56 9.51 -7.04
CA GLN A 305 13.41 9.74 -5.88
C GLN A 305 13.02 11.03 -5.13
N LYS A 306 12.66 12.10 -5.87
CA LYS A 306 12.24 13.36 -5.27
C LYS A 306 10.83 13.29 -4.67
N ILE A 307 9.91 12.57 -5.32
CA ILE A 307 8.55 12.33 -4.82
C ILE A 307 8.60 11.50 -3.53
N GLY A 308 9.48 10.50 -3.46
CA GLY A 308 9.54 9.54 -2.36
C GLY A 308 8.20 8.80 -2.17
N PRO A 309 7.65 8.14 -3.21
CA PRO A 309 6.39 7.42 -3.07
C PRO A 309 6.57 6.18 -2.20
N HIS A 310 5.53 5.82 -1.45
CA HIS A 310 5.49 4.56 -0.71
C HIS A 310 5.43 3.37 -1.66
N ILE A 311 4.80 3.56 -2.82
CA ILE A 311 4.75 2.61 -3.91
C ILE A 311 4.59 3.33 -5.24
N PHE A 312 5.37 2.92 -6.22
CA PHE A 312 5.25 3.31 -7.62
C PHE A 312 4.81 2.12 -8.48
N PHE A 313 3.76 2.27 -9.27
CA PHE A 313 3.25 1.23 -10.16
C PHE A 313 3.60 1.53 -11.62
N ASP A 314 4.18 0.55 -12.32
CA ASP A 314 4.53 0.64 -13.74
C ASP A 314 4.36 -0.74 -14.39
N ASP A 315 4.00 -0.79 -15.67
CA ASP A 315 3.88 -2.04 -16.42
C ASP A 315 5.21 -2.44 -17.09
N GLN A 316 6.21 -1.55 -17.14
CA GLN A 316 7.48 -1.82 -17.78
C GLN A 316 8.61 -2.06 -16.78
N MET A 317 9.22 -3.25 -16.87
CA MET A 317 10.35 -3.63 -16.02
C MET A 317 11.56 -2.69 -16.10
N CYS A 318 11.76 -1.96 -17.19
CA CYS A 318 12.84 -0.96 -17.29
C CYS A 318 12.61 0.22 -16.33
N HIS A 319 11.38 0.72 -16.20
CA HIS A 319 11.03 1.77 -15.25
C HIS A 319 11.10 1.29 -13.82
N ILE A 320 10.65 0.04 -13.56
CA ILE A 320 10.78 -0.60 -12.25
C ILE A 320 12.25 -0.63 -11.81
N LYS A 321 13.14 -1.16 -12.65
CA LYS A 321 14.58 -1.21 -12.36
C LYS A 321 15.17 0.18 -12.14
N GLY A 322 14.90 1.14 -13.02
CA GLY A 322 15.40 2.51 -12.90
C GLY A 322 14.92 3.24 -11.63
N ALA A 323 13.70 2.94 -11.16
CA ALA A 323 13.20 3.45 -9.88
C ALA A 323 13.93 2.80 -8.68
N GLN A 324 14.15 1.49 -8.72
CA GLN A 324 14.83 0.74 -7.66
C GLN A 324 16.32 1.09 -7.53
N GLU A 325 17.01 1.36 -8.64
CA GLU A 325 18.40 1.83 -8.66
C GLU A 325 18.58 3.11 -7.84
N LEU A 326 17.53 3.94 -7.78
CA LEU A 326 17.48 5.19 -7.01
C LEU A 326 16.70 5.05 -5.69
N GLY A 327 16.49 3.82 -5.22
CA GLY A 327 15.93 3.53 -3.90
C GLY A 327 14.42 3.66 -3.77
N THR A 328 13.70 3.81 -4.89
CA THR A 328 12.23 3.88 -4.86
C THR A 328 11.61 2.49 -4.83
N THR A 329 10.63 2.29 -3.94
CA THR A 329 9.78 1.09 -3.93
C THR A 329 8.87 1.08 -5.16
N ALA A 330 9.14 0.16 -6.08
CA ALA A 330 8.39 -0.01 -7.33
C ALA A 330 7.72 -1.38 -7.41
N ALA A 331 6.56 -1.44 -8.05
CA ALA A 331 5.75 -2.64 -8.22
C ALA A 331 5.30 -2.77 -9.68
N HIS A 332 5.56 -3.93 -10.27
CA HIS A 332 5.26 -4.24 -11.67
C HIS A 332 3.81 -4.69 -11.83
N VAL A 333 3.07 -4.04 -12.72
CA VAL A 333 1.72 -4.42 -13.12
C VAL A 333 1.80 -5.20 -14.43
N PRO A 334 1.66 -6.54 -14.42
CA PRO A 334 1.75 -7.31 -15.66
C PRO A 334 0.56 -7.01 -16.57
N ASN A 335 0.84 -6.81 -17.86
CA ASN A 335 -0.20 -6.68 -18.87
C ASN A 335 -1.00 -7.98 -18.99
N ALA A 336 -2.34 -7.86 -18.99
CA ALA A 336 -3.25 -9.00 -19.03
C ALA A 336 -3.14 -9.85 -20.32
N THR A 337 -2.49 -9.31 -21.36
CA THR A 337 -2.37 -9.92 -22.70
C THR A 337 -1.08 -10.68 -22.95
N ASN A 338 -0.15 -10.74 -21.98
CA ASN A 338 1.07 -11.56 -22.10
C ASN A 338 0.97 -12.87 -21.32
#